data_AF-A0AAN8K4K0-F1
#
_entry.id   AF-A0AAN8K4K0-F1
#
_cell.length_a   1.000
_cell.length_b   1.000
_cell.length_c   1.000
_cell.angle_alpha   90.00
_cell.angle_beta   90.00
_cell.angle_gamma   90.00
#
_symmetry.space_group_name_H-M   'P 1'
#
loop_
_entity.id
_entity.type
_entity.pdbx_description
1 polymer ?
#
loop_
_entity_poly.entity_id
_entity_poly.type
_entity_poly.pdbx_seq_one_letter_code
_entity_poly.pdbx_strand_id
1 'polypeptide(L)'
;MSTLEQPSRKLFIGEIQEIFRAKPASAIEPLCVWLQGTVIKNNNNSSEIYIDDGTGIVQVLGNDKIPNCPRVHKGQYVMVIGIVMSGSSTPVVRTFKVQDLTSCVVMETMWTLEVIDQSLTCYQ
;
A
#
# COMPACT_ATOMS: atom_id res chain seq x y z
N MET A 1 -11.78 -8.75 17.97
CA MET A 1 -11.10 -7.46 17.77
C MET A 1 -11.38 -7.02 16.35
N SER A 2 -11.98 -5.85 16.15
CA SER A 2 -12.24 -5.35 14.80
C SER A 2 -10.92 -5.03 14.13
N THR A 3 -10.81 -5.33 12.84
CA THR A 3 -9.63 -5.14 11.99
C THR A 3 -9.16 -3.68 11.88
N LEU A 4 -9.89 -2.72 12.46
CA LEU A 4 -9.58 -1.29 12.48
C LEU A 4 -8.63 -0.88 13.63
N GLU A 5 -8.42 -1.71 14.65
CA GLU A 5 -7.59 -1.36 15.81
C GLU A 5 -6.12 -1.79 15.65
N GLN A 6 -5.76 -2.49 14.56
CA GLN A 6 -4.38 -2.84 14.30
C GLN A 6 -3.62 -1.64 13.71
N PRO A 7 -2.45 -1.27 14.28
CA PRO A 7 -1.64 -0.20 13.72
C PRO A 7 -1.19 -0.58 12.31
N SER A 8 -1.33 0.35 11.37
CA SER A 8 -0.83 0.17 10.01
C SER A 8 0.69 0.03 10.03
N ARG A 9 1.22 -0.98 9.35
CA ARG A 9 2.66 -1.17 9.18
C ARG A 9 3.14 -0.52 7.90
N LYS A 10 4.18 0.32 7.97
CA LYS A 10 4.89 0.78 6.77
C LYS A 10 5.73 -0.37 6.25
N LEU A 11 5.49 -0.75 5.00
CA LEU A 11 6.17 -1.87 4.34
C LEU A 11 6.44 -1.50 2.89
N PHE A 12 7.51 -2.04 2.34
CA PHE A 12 7.68 -2.10 0.90
C PHE A 12 6.75 -3.14 0.28
N ILE A 13 6.34 -2.93 -0.97
CA ILE A 13 5.45 -3.86 -1.69
C ILE A 13 6.14 -5.23 -1.85
N GLY A 14 7.45 -5.25 -2.07
CA GLY A 14 8.26 -6.47 -2.11
C GLY A 14 8.17 -7.28 -0.79
N GLU A 15 8.19 -6.61 0.36
CA GLU A 15 8.04 -7.28 1.67
C GLU A 15 6.66 -7.92 1.83
N ILE A 16 5.60 -7.26 1.33
CA ILE A 16 4.26 -7.85 1.32
C ILE A 16 4.25 -9.13 0.48
N GLN A 17 4.86 -9.12 -0.71
CA GLN A 17 4.95 -10.32 -1.55
C GLN A 17 5.69 -11.44 -0.83
N GLU A 18 6.79 -11.14 -0.14
CA GLU A 18 7.55 -12.14 0.61
C GLU A 18 6.78 -12.73 1.78
N ILE A 19 6.07 -11.90 2.57
CA ILE A 19 5.22 -12.36 3.69
C ILE A 19 4.18 -13.36 3.20
N PHE A 20 3.52 -13.06 2.08
CA PHE A 20 2.46 -13.90 1.52
C PHE A 20 3.00 -15.10 0.74
N ARG A 21 4.24 -15.04 0.26
CA ARG A 21 4.94 -16.20 -0.33
C ARG A 21 5.42 -17.18 0.73
N ALA A 22 5.89 -16.68 1.87
CA ALA A 22 6.45 -17.50 2.94
C ALA A 22 5.38 -18.17 3.81
N LYS A 23 4.17 -17.61 3.89
CA LYS A 23 3.07 -18.15 4.70
C LYS A 23 1.95 -18.73 3.85
N PRO A 24 1.35 -19.88 4.24
CA PRO A 24 0.14 -20.36 3.61
C PRO A 24 -1.02 -19.39 3.84
N ALA A 25 -1.90 -19.20 2.84
CA ALA A 25 -2.98 -18.22 2.87
C ALA A 25 -3.93 -18.34 4.08
N SER A 26 -4.05 -19.53 4.68
CA SER A 26 -4.85 -19.79 5.89
C SER A 26 -4.22 -19.28 7.19
N ALA A 27 -2.93 -18.92 7.19
CA ALA A 27 -2.17 -18.47 8.37
C ALA A 27 -1.85 -16.96 8.33
N ILE A 28 -2.40 -16.24 7.35
CA ILE A 28 -2.15 -14.81 7.20
C ILE A 28 -3.28 -14.06 7.91
N GLU A 29 -2.94 -13.48 9.05
CA GLU A 29 -3.82 -12.52 9.71
C GLU A 29 -4.03 -11.28 8.82
N PRO A 30 -5.18 -10.58 8.95
CA PRO A 30 -5.41 -9.33 8.24
C PRO A 30 -4.24 -8.38 8.46
N LEU A 31 -3.60 -7.93 7.39
CA LEU A 31 -2.43 -7.04 7.48
C LEU A 31 -2.83 -5.63 7.07
N CYS A 32 -2.90 -4.73 8.05
CA CYS A 32 -3.07 -3.29 7.80
C CYS A 32 -1.73 -2.68 7.38
N VAL A 33 -1.69 -2.09 6.18
CA VAL A 33 -0.46 -1.59 5.56
C VAL A 33 -0.57 -0.10 5.24
N TRP A 34 0.57 0.56 5.35
CA TRP A 34 0.82 1.90 4.83
C TRP A 34 1.85 1.76 3.72
N LEU A 35 1.51 2.25 2.54
CA LEU A 35 2.31 2.16 1.32
C LEU A 35 2.46 3.53 0.68
N GLN A 36 3.59 3.76 0.01
CA GLN A 36 3.78 4.89 -0.88
C GLN A 36 4.41 4.44 -2.19
N GLY A 37 4.02 5.06 -3.31
CA GLY A 37 4.58 4.73 -4.62
C GLY A 37 3.94 5.51 -5.76
N THR A 38 4.41 5.22 -6.97
CA THR A 38 3.95 5.87 -8.21
C THR A 38 2.85 5.05 -8.87
N VAL A 39 1.79 5.73 -9.32
CA VAL A 39 0.67 5.10 -10.01
C VAL A 39 1.08 4.74 -11.44
N ILE A 40 1.21 3.46 -11.74
CA ILE A 40 1.63 2.99 -13.07
C ILE A 40 0.44 2.72 -13.99
N LYS A 41 -0.74 2.43 -13.42
CA LYS A 41 -1.98 2.15 -14.16
C LYS A 41 -3.18 2.61 -13.36
N ASN A 42 -4.06 3.33 -14.03
CA ASN A 42 -5.44 3.59 -13.60
C ASN A 42 -6.33 3.01 -14.71
N ASN A 43 -7.31 2.18 -14.34
CA ASN A 43 -8.35 1.79 -15.27
C ASN A 43 -9.51 2.80 -15.15
N ASN A 44 -9.70 3.66 -16.16
CA ASN A 44 -10.70 4.74 -16.11
C ASN A 44 -12.15 4.26 -15.81
N ASN A 45 -12.44 2.97 -16.00
CA ASN A 45 -13.76 2.38 -15.75
C ASN A 45 -13.86 1.57 -14.45
N SER A 46 -12.75 1.31 -13.76
CA SER A 46 -12.74 0.59 -12.49
C SER A 46 -11.97 1.38 -11.44
N SER A 47 -12.45 1.34 -10.21
CA SER A 47 -11.90 2.06 -9.06
C SER A 47 -10.59 1.46 -8.55
N GLU A 48 -9.81 0.90 -9.47
CA GLU A 48 -8.62 0.11 -9.27
C GLU A 48 -7.42 0.85 -9.84
N ILE A 49 -6.39 0.96 -9.02
CA ILE A 49 -5.12 1.53 -9.42
C ILE A 49 -4.00 0.55 -9.13
N TYR A 50 -2.91 0.67 -9.87
CA TYR A 50 -1.69 -0.09 -9.64
C TYR A 50 -0.59 0.88 -9.24
N ILE A 51 0.08 0.56 -8.15
CA ILE A 51 1.14 1.36 -7.56
C ILE A 51 2.43 0.56 -7.59
N ASP A 52 3.52 1.24 -7.91
CA ASP A 52 4.89 0.73 -7.91
C ASP A 52 5.74 1.57 -6.97
N ASP A 53 6.41 0.93 -6.00
CA ASP A 53 7.31 1.57 -5.04
C ASP A 53 8.80 1.33 -5.35
N GLY A 54 9.11 0.71 -6.49
CA GLY A 54 10.45 0.31 -6.91
C GLY A 54 10.88 -1.07 -6.41
N THR A 55 10.17 -1.66 -5.43
CA THR A 55 10.41 -3.02 -4.92
C THR A 55 9.39 -4.03 -5.45
N GLY A 56 8.20 -3.56 -5.84
CA GLY A 56 7.16 -4.39 -6.41
C GLY A 56 5.92 -3.58 -6.82
N ILE A 57 4.96 -4.29 -7.43
CA ILE A 57 3.70 -3.70 -7.89
C ILE A 57 2.55 -4.24 -7.06
N VAL A 58 1.65 -3.35 -6.61
CA VAL A 58 0.44 -3.69 -5.86
C VAL A 58 -0.81 -3.21 -6.60
N GLN A 59 -1.87 -4.02 -6.56
CA GLN A 59 -3.21 -3.63 -6.98
C GLN A 59 -3.97 -3.06 -5.79
N VAL A 60 -4.48 -1.84 -5.93
CA VAL A 60 -5.27 -1.15 -4.91
C VAL A 60 -6.72 -1.06 -5.37
N LEU A 61 -7.63 -1.52 -4.52
CA LEU A 61 -9.07 -1.57 -4.76
C LEU A 61 -9.83 -0.68 -3.78
N GLY A 62 -10.94 -0.08 -4.24
CA GLY A 62 -11.90 0.61 -3.38
C GLY A 62 -11.68 2.11 -3.26
N ASN A 63 -10.91 2.72 -4.18
CA ASN A 63 -10.70 4.17 -4.21
C ASN A 63 -12.02 4.97 -4.37
N ASP A 64 -13.01 4.40 -5.03
CA ASP A 64 -14.35 4.98 -5.22
C ASP A 64 -15.20 5.01 -3.96
N LYS A 65 -14.94 4.10 -3.02
CA LYS A 65 -15.69 3.98 -1.77
C LYS A 65 -15.17 4.93 -0.70
N ILE A 66 -14.09 5.65 -0.96
CA ILE A 66 -13.50 6.63 -0.06
C ILE A 66 -14.19 7.99 -0.31
N PRO A 67 -14.91 8.54 0.69
CA PRO A 67 -15.54 9.85 0.55
C PRO A 67 -14.50 10.92 0.25
N ASN A 68 -14.76 11.78 -0.73
CA ASN A 68 -13.86 12.86 -1.15
C ASN A 68 -12.45 12.42 -1.58
N CYS A 69 -12.29 11.17 -2.05
CA CYS A 69 -11.00 10.71 -2.55
C CYS A 69 -10.60 11.51 -3.81
N PRO A 70 -9.39 12.09 -3.85
CA PRO A 70 -8.90 12.75 -5.06
C PRO A 70 -8.82 11.72 -6.20
N ARG A 71 -9.10 12.17 -7.44
CA ARG A 71 -8.89 11.33 -8.62
C ARG A 71 -7.39 11.09 -8.79
N VAL A 72 -7.00 9.82 -8.68
CA VAL A 72 -5.63 9.37 -8.87
C VAL A 72 -5.40 9.05 -10.34
N HIS A 73 -4.34 9.57 -10.92
CA HIS A 73 -3.96 9.41 -12.33
C HIS A 73 -2.59 8.74 -12.43
N LYS A 74 -2.34 8.13 -13.58
CA LYS A 74 -1.02 7.56 -13.89
C LYS A 74 0.06 8.64 -13.77
N GLY A 75 1.17 8.29 -13.12
CA GLY A 75 2.33 9.15 -12.89
C GLY A 75 2.28 9.95 -11.59
N GLN A 76 1.17 9.93 -10.85
CA GLN A 76 1.11 10.56 -9.54
C GLN A 76 1.82 9.71 -8.49
N TYR A 77 2.51 10.38 -7.56
CA TYR A 77 3.06 9.76 -6.37
C TYR A 77 2.02 9.83 -5.25
N VAL A 78 1.64 8.68 -4.68
CA VAL A 78 0.52 8.59 -3.74
C VAL A 78 0.90 7.78 -2.50
N MET A 79 0.22 8.10 -1.40
CA MET A 79 0.19 7.29 -0.19
C MET A 79 -1.14 6.54 -0.12
N VAL A 80 -1.08 5.27 0.27
CA VAL A 80 -2.24 4.38 0.44
C VAL A 80 -2.16 3.71 1.79
N ILE A 81 -3.27 3.73 2.52
CA ILE A 81 -3.48 2.89 3.69
C ILE A 81 -4.63 1.93 3.39
N GLY A 82 -4.41 0.66 3.70
CA GLY A 82 -5.34 -0.40 3.36
C GLY A 82 -5.09 -1.71 4.08
N ILE A 83 -5.93 -2.69 3.80
CA ILE A 83 -5.78 -4.06 4.29
C ILE A 83 -5.38 -4.96 3.12
N VAL A 84 -4.31 -5.73 3.29
CA VAL A 84 -3.90 -6.72 2.28
C VAL A 84 -4.91 -7.87 2.27
N MET A 85 -5.53 -8.09 1.13
CA MET A 85 -6.53 -9.12 0.89
C MET A 85 -5.92 -10.41 0.34
N SER A 86 -4.85 -10.29 -0.47
CA SER A 86 -4.14 -11.40 -1.10
C SER A 86 -2.74 -10.96 -1.52
N GLY A 87 -1.80 -11.90 -1.68
CA GLY A 87 -0.39 -11.61 -1.98
C GLY A 87 0.34 -12.68 -2.79
N SER A 88 -0.37 -13.52 -3.56
CA SER A 88 0.25 -14.67 -4.24
C SER A 88 1.16 -14.30 -5.44
N SER A 89 0.85 -13.25 -6.18
CA SER A 89 1.66 -12.77 -7.32
C SER A 89 1.74 -11.25 -7.32
N THR A 90 0.62 -10.59 -7.60
CA THR A 90 0.42 -9.15 -7.37
C THR A 90 -0.39 -9.00 -6.09
N PRO A 91 0.13 -8.37 -5.03
CA PRO A 91 -0.65 -8.15 -3.82
C PRO A 91 -1.86 -7.28 -4.12
N VAL A 92 -2.95 -7.57 -3.44
CA VAL A 92 -4.22 -6.85 -3.57
C VAL A 92 -4.52 -6.20 -2.24
N VAL A 93 -4.64 -4.87 -2.24
CA VAL A 93 -4.91 -4.07 -1.06
C VAL A 93 -6.28 -3.43 -1.21
N ARG A 94 -7.16 -3.65 -0.24
CA ARG A 94 -8.39 -2.87 -0.11
C ARG A 94 -8.08 -1.59 0.66
N THR A 95 -8.12 -0.46 -0.03
CA THR A 95 -7.83 0.83 0.59
C THR A 95 -9.01 1.37 1.38
N PHE A 96 -8.70 2.14 2.41
CA PHE A 96 -9.65 3.02 3.10
C PHE A 96 -9.15 4.47 3.14
N LYS A 97 -7.90 4.74 2.76
CA LYS A 97 -7.34 6.09 2.63
C LYS A 97 -6.32 6.15 1.51
N VAL A 98 -6.46 7.16 0.65
CA VAL A 98 -5.51 7.49 -0.41
C VAL A 98 -5.23 8.98 -0.36
N GLN A 99 -3.96 9.37 -0.52
CA GLN A 99 -3.52 10.75 -0.53
C GLN A 99 -2.54 11.00 -1.67
N ASP A 100 -2.79 12.06 -2.45
CA ASP A 100 -1.84 12.54 -3.45
C ASP A 100 -0.68 13.26 -2.76
N LEU A 101 0.54 12.83 -3.06
CA LEU A 101 1.79 13.38 -2.56
C LEU A 101 2.67 13.93 -3.69
N THR A 102 2.16 14.02 -4.92
CA THR A 102 2.92 14.43 -6.12
C THR A 102 3.59 15.80 -5.97
N SER A 103 2.97 16.73 -5.23
CA SER A 103 3.51 18.07 -4.99
C SER A 103 4.66 18.10 -3.96
N CYS A 104 4.90 17.02 -3.24
CA CYS A 104 5.88 16.94 -2.18
C CYS A 104 7.02 15.96 -2.55
N VAL A 105 7.94 16.44 -3.38
CA VAL A 105 9.07 15.66 -3.92
C VAL A 105 9.96 15.00 -2.85
N VAL A 106 9.97 15.53 -1.63
CA VAL A 106 10.78 14.99 -0.51
C VAL A 106 10.18 13.69 0.04
N MET A 107 8.87 13.46 -0.15
CA MET A 107 8.16 12.30 0.42
C MET A 107 8.69 10.98 -0.13
N GLU A 108 9.01 10.92 -1.43
CA GLU A 108 9.56 9.70 -2.03
C GLU A 108 10.90 9.30 -1.40
N THR A 109 11.78 10.28 -1.14
CA THR A 109 13.06 10.01 -0.46
C THR A 109 12.86 9.68 1.01
N MET A 110 11.96 10.38 1.70
CA MET A 110 11.66 10.10 3.11
C MET A 110 11.01 8.75 3.31
N TRP A 111 10.21 8.27 2.36
CA TRP A 111 9.53 6.98 2.46
C TRP A 111 10.49 5.83 2.79
N THR A 112 11.61 5.78 2.07
CA THR A 112 12.63 4.75 2.28
C THR A 112 13.21 4.80 3.69
N LEU A 113 13.49 6.01 4.19
CA LEU A 113 14.00 6.21 5.56
C LEU A 113 12.95 5.83 6.61
N GLU A 114 11.69 6.18 6.39
CA GLU A 114 10.58 5.87 7.31
C GLU A 114 10.32 4.37 7.47
N VAL A 115 10.39 3.62 6.36
CA VAL A 115 10.23 2.15 6.40
C VAL A 115 11.38 1.50 7.15
N ILE A 116 12.62 1.92 6.87
CA ILE A 116 13.83 1.42 7.53
C ILE A 116 13.80 1.76 9.03
N ASP A 117 13.50 3.00 9.40
CA ASP A 117 13.42 3.43 10.80
C ASP A 117 12.37 2.64 11.59
N GLN A 118 11.18 2.43 11.01
CA GLN A 118 10.16 1.58 11.63
C GLN A 118 10.67 0.14 11.80
N SER A 119 11.33 -0.43 10.80
CA SER A 119 11.89 -1.78 10.89
C SER A 119 12.90 -1.89 12.04
N LEU A 120 13.80 -0.93 12.19
CA LEU A 120 14.84 -0.92 13.22
C LEU A 120 14.28 -0.75 14.63
N THR A 121 13.24 0.08 14.77
CA THR A 121 12.61 0.37 16.06
C THR A 121 11.74 -0.78 16.55
N CYS A 122 11.16 -1.58 15.66
CA CYS A 122 10.33 -2.74 16.04
C CYS A 122 11.12 -3.99 16.45
N TYR A 123 12.46 -4.00 16.32
CA TYR A 123 13.32 -5.11 16.77
C TYR A 123 13.99 -4.86 18.13
N GLN A 124 13.59 -3.82 18.88
CA GLN A 124 14.01 -3.54 20.26
C GLN A 124 12.91 -3.87 21.26
#